data_AF-A0A1G2ZCH2-F1
#
_entry.id   AF-A0A1G2ZCH2-F1
#
_cell.length_a   1.000
_cell.length_b   1.000
_cell.length_c   1.000
_cell.angle_alpha   90.00
_cell.angle_beta   90.00
_cell.angle_gamma   90.00
#
_symmetry.space_group_name_H-M   'P 1'
#
loop_
_entity.id
_entity.type
_entity.pdbx_description
1 polymer ?
#
loop_
_entity_poly.entity_id
_entity_poly.type
_entity_poly.pdbx_seq_one_letter_code
_entity_poly.pdbx_strand_id
1 'polypeptide(L)'
;MFDVEKQIEYWRQGSSEDWDVAVRLVKDGRSRHGLFFAHLALEKILKAIVCRRTEDIPPRIHNLTRLCELADLKPDSRHADVLADMNQFNIEGRYPESSMPQPSPQEATEYIARSQEILAWLIQQL
;
A
#
# COMPACT_ATOMS: atom_id res chain seq x y z
N MET A 1 1.04 -23.86 -15.03
CA MET A 1 0.01 -22.96 -15.58
C MET A 1 -0.19 -21.86 -14.57
N PHE A 2 0.01 -20.60 -14.97
CA PHE A 2 -0.23 -19.46 -14.10
C PHE A 2 -1.74 -19.37 -13.82
N ASP A 3 -2.11 -19.39 -12.54
CA ASP A 3 -3.51 -19.34 -12.11
C ASP A 3 -3.76 -17.94 -11.55
N VAL A 4 -4.30 -17.06 -12.40
CA VAL A 4 -4.39 -15.64 -12.08
C VAL A 4 -5.33 -15.37 -10.91
N GLU A 5 -6.41 -16.14 -10.78
CA GLU A 5 -7.36 -16.02 -9.66
C GLU A 5 -6.69 -16.36 -8.33
N LYS A 6 -5.86 -17.41 -8.29
CA LYS A 6 -5.06 -17.70 -7.09
C LYS A 6 -4.07 -16.60 -6.75
N GLN A 7 -3.51 -15.92 -7.75
CA GLN A 7 -2.58 -14.81 -7.51
C GLN A 7 -3.30 -13.56 -7.02
N ILE A 8 -4.46 -13.23 -7.61
CA ILE A 8 -5.33 -12.15 -7.15
C ILE A 8 -5.68 -12.35 -5.68
N GLU A 9 -6.15 -13.55 -5.32
CA GLU A 9 -6.54 -13.85 -3.94
C GLU A 9 -5.33 -13.85 -2.99
N TYR A 10 -4.16 -14.38 -3.41
CA TYR A 10 -2.92 -14.30 -2.64
C TYR A 10 -2.55 -12.85 -2.28
N TRP A 11 -2.57 -11.95 -3.27
CA TRP A 11 -2.23 -10.55 -3.06
C TRP A 11 -3.30 -9.83 -2.21
N ARG A 12 -4.58 -10.11 -2.44
CA ARG A 12 -5.69 -9.54 -1.67
C ARG A 12 -5.65 -9.95 -0.20
N GLN A 13 -5.42 -11.22 0.10
CA GLN A 13 -5.29 -11.72 1.47
C GLN A 13 -4.10 -11.07 2.16
N GLY A 14 -2.94 -11.06 1.51
CA GLY A 14 -1.74 -10.43 2.06
C GLY A 14 -1.90 -8.92 2.28
N SER A 15 -2.73 -8.24 1.49
CA SER A 15 -3.08 -6.82 1.70
C SER A 15 -3.90 -6.64 2.98
N SER A 16 -4.92 -7.48 3.19
CA SER A 16 -5.76 -7.44 4.39
C SER A 16 -4.95 -7.71 5.66
N GLU A 17 -4.07 -8.73 5.62
CA GLU A 17 -3.21 -9.08 6.75
C GLU A 17 -2.26 -7.94 7.12
N ASP A 18 -1.58 -7.35 6.13
CA ASP A 18 -0.67 -6.23 6.35
C ASP A 18 -1.40 -5.00 6.89
N TRP A 19 -2.62 -4.74 6.41
CA TRP A 19 -3.42 -3.61 6.87
C TRP A 19 -3.79 -3.74 8.34
N ASP A 20 -4.22 -4.94 8.77
CA ASP A 20 -4.52 -5.21 10.18
C ASP A 20 -3.30 -5.01 11.08
N VAL A 21 -2.12 -5.43 10.62
CA VAL A 21 -0.86 -5.21 11.32
C VAL A 21 -0.50 -3.72 11.37
N ALA A 22 -0.67 -3.00 10.26
CA ALA A 22 -0.40 -1.56 10.16
C ALA A 22 -1.16 -0.77 11.21
N VAL A 23 -2.47 -0.98 11.29
CA VAL A 23 -3.36 -0.27 12.23
C VAL A 23 -2.98 -0.55 13.69
N ARG A 24 -2.63 -1.81 14.03
CA ARG A 24 -2.20 -2.17 15.39
C ARG A 24 -0.88 -1.49 15.75
N LEU A 25 0.10 -1.52 14.86
CA LEU A 25 1.40 -0.93 15.12
C LEU A 25 1.34 0.59 15.31
N VAL A 26 0.54 1.31 14.51
CA VAL A 26 0.35 2.75 14.72
C VAL A 26 -0.34 3.02 16.06
N LYS A 27 -1.37 2.25 16.43
CA LYS A 27 -2.04 2.37 17.73
C LYS A 27 -1.10 2.11 18.91
N ASP A 28 -0.15 1.19 18.75
CA ASP A 28 0.86 0.84 19.75
C ASP A 28 2.05 1.82 19.78
N GLY A 29 1.99 2.93 19.04
CA GLY A 29 3.06 3.93 18.96
C GLY A 29 4.27 3.53 18.12
N ARG A 30 4.17 2.44 17.34
CA ARG A 30 5.22 1.96 16.43
C ARG A 30 5.03 2.52 15.02
N SER A 31 4.87 3.83 14.90
CA SER A 31 4.50 4.55 13.66
C SER A 31 5.31 4.13 12.43
N ARG A 32 6.65 4.09 12.54
CA ARG A 32 7.54 3.70 11.43
C ARG A 32 7.18 2.35 10.80
N HIS A 33 6.99 1.35 11.65
CA HIS A 33 6.62 0.01 11.20
C HIS A 33 5.17 -0.02 10.71
N GLY A 34 4.26 0.66 11.43
CA GLY A 34 2.86 0.72 11.04
C GLY A 34 2.66 1.30 9.64
N LEU A 35 3.33 2.41 9.32
CA LEU A 35 3.25 3.05 8.00
C LEU A 35 3.94 2.24 6.90
N PHE A 36 4.99 1.49 7.24
CA PHE A 36 5.57 0.52 6.32
C PHE A 36 4.58 -0.60 5.97
N PHE A 37 3.89 -1.17 6.95
CA PHE A 37 2.85 -2.17 6.70
C PHE A 37 1.66 -1.59 5.94
N ALA A 38 1.28 -0.33 6.19
CA ALA A 38 0.26 0.35 5.40
C ALA A 38 0.68 0.49 3.93
N HIS A 39 1.94 0.85 3.67
CA HIS A 39 2.50 0.85 2.31
C HIS A 39 2.40 -0.53 1.65
N LEU A 40 2.82 -1.59 2.36
CA LEU A 40 2.75 -2.96 1.83
C LEU A 40 1.31 -3.40 1.52
N ALA A 41 0.34 -3.04 2.37
CA ALA A 41 -1.07 -3.32 2.12
C ALA A 41 -1.55 -2.68 0.81
N LEU A 42 -1.24 -1.41 0.58
CA LEU A 42 -1.55 -0.69 -0.66
C LEU A 42 -0.83 -1.29 -1.87
N GLU A 43 0.45 -1.66 -1.71
CA GLU A 43 1.23 -2.32 -2.76
C GLU A 43 0.58 -3.63 -3.19
N LYS A 44 0.21 -4.47 -2.22
CA LYS A 44 -0.36 -5.79 -2.48
C LYS A 44 -1.73 -5.70 -3.16
N ILE A 45 -2.62 -4.81 -2.73
CA ILE A 45 -3.92 -4.65 -3.42
C ILE A 45 -3.72 -4.14 -4.85
N LEU A 46 -2.79 -3.22 -5.09
CA LEU A 46 -2.45 -2.77 -6.44
C LEU A 46 -1.90 -3.91 -7.29
N LYS A 47 -1.04 -4.77 -6.73
CA LYS A 47 -0.55 -5.98 -7.41
C LYS A 47 -1.67 -6.95 -7.76
N ALA A 48 -2.67 -7.11 -6.90
CA ALA A 48 -3.86 -7.90 -7.21
C ALA A 48 -4.62 -7.31 -8.41
N ILE A 49 -4.79 -5.98 -8.47
CA ILE A 49 -5.46 -5.30 -9.59
C ILE A 49 -4.63 -5.44 -10.87
N VAL A 50 -3.31 -5.27 -10.81
CA VAL A 50 -2.40 -5.50 -11.95
C VAL A 50 -2.58 -6.93 -12.48
N CYS A 51 -2.57 -7.94 -11.61
CA CYS A 51 -2.80 -9.33 -12.02
C CYS A 51 -4.11 -9.47 -12.81
N ARG A 52 -5.22 -8.90 -12.32
CA ARG A 52 -6.51 -9.00 -13.00
C ARG A 52 -6.50 -8.27 -14.34
N ARG A 53 -5.88 -7.08 -14.41
CA ARG A 53 -5.90 -6.23 -15.61
C ARG A 53 -4.99 -6.73 -16.71
N THR A 54 -3.86 -7.35 -16.36
CA THR A 54 -2.85 -7.80 -17.33
C THR A 54 -2.88 -9.31 -17.58
N GLU A 55 -3.65 -10.06 -16.79
CA GLU A 55 -3.66 -11.53 -16.79
C GLU A 55 -2.26 -12.15 -16.60
N ASP A 56 -1.36 -11.45 -15.89
CA ASP A 56 0.05 -11.83 -15.75
C ASP A 56 0.59 -11.52 -14.32
N ILE A 57 1.81 -11.99 -14.04
CA ILE A 57 2.53 -11.73 -12.80
C ILE A 57 2.83 -10.23 -12.68
N PRO A 58 2.50 -9.59 -11.54
CA PRO A 58 2.78 -8.18 -11.37
C PRO A 58 4.29 -7.98 -11.20
N PRO A 59 4.85 -6.87 -11.69
CA PRO A 59 6.29 -6.64 -11.60
C PRO A 59 6.74 -6.52 -10.14
N ARG A 60 7.99 -6.89 -9.88
CA ARG A 60 8.63 -6.79 -8.57
C ARG A 60 9.10 -5.36 -8.28
N ILE A 61 8.16 -4.44 -8.24
CA ILE A 61 8.36 -3.04 -7.86
C ILE A 61 7.50 -2.71 -6.63
N HIS A 62 7.85 -1.59 -5.99
CA HIS A 62 7.22 -1.11 -4.76
C HIS A 62 6.61 0.29 -4.91
N ASN A 63 6.84 0.95 -6.05
CA ASN A 63 6.31 2.29 -6.25
C ASN A 63 4.79 2.22 -6.54
N LEU A 64 3.99 2.76 -5.62
CA LEU A 64 2.53 2.70 -5.67
C LEU A 64 1.96 3.48 -6.87
N THR A 65 2.55 4.63 -7.20
CA THR A 65 2.17 5.43 -8.37
C THR A 65 2.36 4.63 -9.65
N ARG A 66 3.52 3.96 -9.78
CA ARG A 66 3.82 3.12 -10.95
C ARG A 66 2.93 1.89 -11.04
N LEU A 67 2.60 1.26 -9.91
CA LEU A 67 1.65 0.14 -9.88
C LEU A 67 0.23 0.59 -10.27
N CYS A 68 -0.18 1.80 -9.86
CA CYS A 68 -1.45 2.41 -10.25
C CYS A 68 -1.54 2.63 -11.78
N GLU A 69 -0.47 3.13 -12.39
CA GLU A 69 -0.36 3.27 -13.85
C GLU A 69 -0.44 1.91 -14.57
N LEU A 70 0.27 0.89 -14.08
CA LEU A 70 0.25 -0.46 -14.66
C LEU A 70 -1.11 -1.13 -14.54
N ALA A 71 -1.91 -0.75 -13.53
CA ALA A 71 -3.27 -1.21 -13.33
C ALA A 71 -4.30 -0.44 -14.19
N ASP A 72 -3.86 0.52 -15.03
CA ASP A 72 -4.71 1.45 -15.80
C ASP A 72 -5.75 2.17 -14.92
N LEU A 73 -5.36 2.50 -13.69
CA LEU A 73 -6.21 3.24 -12.76
C LEU A 73 -6.03 4.74 -12.92
N LYS A 74 -7.13 5.48 -12.72
CA LYS A 74 -7.17 6.95 -12.79
C LYS A 74 -7.62 7.52 -11.45
N PRO A 75 -6.74 7.55 -10.44
CA PRO A 75 -7.05 8.19 -9.16
C PRO A 75 -7.32 9.69 -9.37
N ASP A 76 -8.16 10.28 -8.52
CA ASP A 76 -8.22 11.74 -8.43
C ASP A 76 -6.91 12.30 -7.84
N SER A 77 -6.75 13.62 -7.84
CA SER A 77 -5.51 14.27 -7.36
C SER A 77 -5.20 13.90 -5.91
N ARG A 78 -6.22 13.83 -5.06
CA ARG A 78 -6.07 13.52 -3.64
C ARG A 78 -5.60 12.09 -3.43
N HIS A 79 -6.13 11.14 -4.19
CA HIS A 79 -5.71 9.76 -4.16
C HIS A 79 -4.28 9.58 -4.71
N ALA A 80 -3.95 10.28 -5.79
CA ALA A 80 -2.61 10.29 -6.35
C ALA A 80 -1.57 10.82 -5.34
N ASP A 81 -1.89 11.89 -4.63
CA ASP A 81 -1.01 12.47 -3.60
C ASP A 81 -0.77 11.49 -2.45
N VAL A 82 -1.81 10.79 -1.96
CA VAL A 82 -1.63 9.77 -0.91
C VAL A 82 -0.74 8.62 -1.38
N LEU A 83 -0.93 8.12 -2.60
CA LEU A 83 -0.08 7.05 -3.16
C LEU A 83 1.37 7.50 -3.28
N ALA A 84 1.60 8.77 -3.67
CA ALA A 84 2.93 9.36 -3.75
C ALA A 84 3.57 9.48 -2.36
N ASP A 85 2.85 10.05 -1.38
CA ASP A 85 3.29 10.18 0.01
C ASP A 85 3.67 8.82 0.60
N MET A 86 2.84 7.80 0.38
CA MET A 86 3.03 6.48 0.97
C MET A 86 4.27 5.75 0.41
N ASN A 87 4.84 6.16 -0.73
CA ASN A 87 6.09 5.58 -1.24
C ASN A 87 7.28 5.81 -0.30
N GLN A 88 7.29 6.91 0.46
CA GLN A 88 8.38 7.21 1.38
C GLN A 88 8.52 6.09 2.44
N PHE A 89 7.39 5.56 2.92
CA PHE A 89 7.38 4.58 4.00
C PHE A 89 7.91 3.19 3.62
N ASN A 90 8.08 2.90 2.32
CA ASN A 90 8.76 1.68 1.87
C ASN A 90 10.23 1.63 2.33
N ILE A 91 10.92 2.77 2.27
CA ILE A 91 12.34 2.87 2.63
C ILE A 91 12.49 3.19 4.12
N GLU A 92 11.75 4.17 4.63
CA GLU A 92 11.77 4.58 6.05
C GLU A 92 11.41 3.44 7.00
N GLY A 93 10.50 2.56 6.57
CA GLY A 93 10.12 1.34 7.27
C GLY A 93 11.27 0.37 7.52
N ARG A 94 12.32 0.42 6.70
CA ARG A 94 13.42 -0.54 6.69
C ARG A 94 14.70 0.02 7.30
N TYR A 95 14.96 1.30 7.09
CA TYR A 95 16.23 1.95 7.46
C TYR A 95 16.00 3.05 8.50
N PRO A 96 16.19 2.77 9.81
CA PRO A 96 16.03 3.78 10.87
C PRO A 96 17.04 4.93 10.78
N GLU A 97 18.14 4.76 10.05
CA GLU A 97 19.15 5.77 9.76
C GLU A 97 18.77 6.79 8.68
N SER A 98 17.57 6.68 8.10
CA SER A 98 17.11 7.65 7.11
C SER A 98 17.08 9.07 7.68
N SER A 99 17.44 10.05 6.86
CA SER A 99 17.51 11.46 7.22
C SER A 99 16.14 12.14 7.35
N MET A 100 15.05 11.42 7.08
CA MET A 100 13.69 11.96 7.19
C MET A 100 13.21 11.92 8.66
N PRO A 101 12.59 13.00 9.16
CA PRO A 101 12.00 12.98 10.49
C PRO A 101 10.89 11.94 10.56
N GLN A 102 10.88 11.15 11.64
CA GLN A 102 9.80 10.20 11.89
C GLN A 102 8.49 10.96 12.10
N PRO A 103 7.37 10.51 11.50
CA PRO A 103 6.09 11.14 11.71
C PRO A 103 5.69 11.02 13.18
N SER A 104 5.14 12.11 13.70
CA SER A 104 4.50 12.14 15.00
C SER A 104 3.34 11.12 15.08
N PRO A 105 2.91 10.73 16.29
CA PRO A 105 1.75 9.85 16.44
C PRO A 105 0.48 10.37 15.75
N GLN A 106 0.30 11.70 15.73
CA GLN A 106 -0.82 12.33 15.05
C GLN A 106 -0.70 12.18 13.52
N GLU A 107 0.44 12.55 12.93
CA GLU A 107 0.68 12.40 11.49
C GLU A 107 0.54 10.93 11.06
N ALA A 108 1.05 9.98 11.85
CA ALA A 108 0.91 8.56 11.56
C ALA A 108 -0.56 8.11 11.54
N THR A 109 -1.38 8.64 12.45
CA THR A 109 -2.82 8.36 12.48
C THR A 109 -3.53 8.95 11.24
N GLU A 110 -3.14 10.16 10.83
CA GLU A 110 -3.65 10.81 9.63
C GLU A 110 -3.27 10.06 8.35
N TYR A 111 -2.03 9.56 8.24
CA TYR A 111 -1.61 8.70 7.14
C TYR A 111 -2.41 7.39 7.10
N ILE A 112 -2.70 6.77 8.24
CA ILE A 112 -3.57 5.58 8.30
C ILE A 112 -4.98 5.92 7.82
N ALA A 113 -5.57 7.01 8.28
CA ALA A 113 -6.92 7.41 7.85
C ALA A 113 -6.98 7.65 6.33
N ARG A 114 -6.05 8.43 5.79
CA ARG A 114 -5.94 8.68 4.33
C ARG A 114 -5.72 7.37 3.55
N SER A 115 -4.83 6.50 4.04
CA SER A 115 -4.54 5.21 3.39
C SER A 115 -5.74 4.26 3.43
N GLN A 116 -6.58 4.33 4.46
CA GLN A 116 -7.79 3.52 4.57
C GLN A 116 -8.79 3.84 3.45
N GLU A 117 -8.96 5.12 3.16
CA GLU A 117 -9.83 5.57 2.06
C GLU A 117 -9.33 5.07 0.71
N ILE A 118 -8.00 5.15 0.48
CA ILE A 118 -7.38 4.62 -0.74
C ILE A 118 -7.53 3.12 -0.83
N LEU A 119 -7.28 2.39 0.25
CA LEU A 119 -7.42 0.93 0.27
C LEU A 119 -8.86 0.51 -0.06
N ALA A 120 -9.84 1.19 0.53
CA ALA A 120 -11.25 0.95 0.22
C ALA A 120 -11.59 1.24 -1.25
N TRP A 121 -11.06 2.34 -1.80
CA TRP A 121 -11.22 2.67 -3.22
C TRP A 121 -10.56 1.63 -4.13
N LEU A 122 -9.34 1.19 -3.83
CA LEU A 122 -8.61 0.15 -4.59
C LEU A 122 -9.34 -1.18 -4.57
N ILE A 123 -9.90 -1.58 -3.43
CA ILE A 123 -10.71 -2.81 -3.32
C ILE A 123 -11.93 -2.76 -4.26
N GLN A 124 -12.53 -1.60 -4.49
CA GLN A 124 -13.65 -1.46 -5.45
C GLN A 124 -13.20 -1.61 -6.91
N GLN A 125 -11.91 -1.38 -7.21
CA GLN A 125 -11.35 -1.58 -8.55
C GLN A 125 -10.90 -3.01 -8.82
N LEU A 126 -10.87 -3.84 -7.75
CA LEU A 126 -10.52 -5.24 -7.80
C LEU A 126 -11.77 -6.06 -8.22
#